data_AF-A0A951WDE1-F1
#
_entry.id   AF-A0A951WDE1-F1
#
_cell.length_a   1.000
_cell.length_b   1.000
_cell.length_c   1.000
_cell.angle_alpha   90.00
_cell.angle_beta   90.00
_cell.angle_gamma   90.00
#
_symmetry.space_group_name_H-M   'P 1'
#
loop_
_entity.id
_entity.type
_entity.pdbx_description
1 polymer ?
#
loop_
_entity_poly.entity_id
_entity_poly.type
_entity_poly.pdbx_seq_one_letter_code
_entity_poly.pdbx_strand_id
1 'polypeptide(L)'
;DQLTGLIKGWTQRPRPCFTPEFEGIMRGVGCERRGRFGFTSAHASNHFGIALFLGLVFRTKIKWMIWLLLIWAALISYSRIYLGVHFPLDVICGSLIGLTLGSLFYLIYKKISGKYFREIKS
;
A
#
# COMPACT_ATOMS: atom_id res chain seq x y z
N ASP A 1 -7.52 0.64 3.86
CA ASP A 1 -8.63 1.47 3.34
C ASP A 1 -9.17 2.52 4.30
N GLN A 2 -9.46 2.19 5.57
CA GLN A 2 -10.00 3.18 6.53
C GLN A 2 -9.06 4.38 6.79
N LEU A 3 -7.76 4.11 7.06
CA LEU A 3 -6.77 5.17 7.25
C LEU A 3 -6.64 6.09 6.02
N THR A 4 -6.61 5.49 4.83
CA THR A 4 -6.57 6.26 3.57
C THR A 4 -7.87 7.02 3.33
N GLY A 5 -9.02 6.54 3.81
CA GLY A 5 -10.29 7.25 3.76
C GLY A 5 -10.29 8.52 4.60
N LEU A 6 -9.75 8.46 5.82
CA LEU A 6 -9.56 9.62 6.68
C LEU A 6 -8.63 10.67 6.05
N ILE A 7 -7.50 10.22 5.50
CA ILE A 7 -6.53 11.10 4.81
C ILE A 7 -7.18 11.78 3.58
N LYS A 8 -8.02 11.06 2.84
CA LYS A 8 -8.75 11.63 1.70
C LYS A 8 -9.75 12.70 2.11
N GLY A 9 -10.46 12.49 3.22
CA GLY A 9 -11.39 13.47 3.77
C GLY A 9 -10.69 14.77 4.16
N TRP A 10 -9.46 14.68 4.68
CA TRP A 10 -8.67 15.83 5.09
C TRP A 10 -7.96 16.54 3.92
N THR A 11 -7.30 15.78 3.05
CA THR A 11 -6.49 16.38 1.96
C THR A 11 -7.30 16.83 0.76
N GLN A 12 -8.46 16.20 0.52
CA GLN A 12 -9.36 16.49 -0.60
C GLN A 12 -8.65 16.64 -1.96
N ARG A 13 -7.51 15.97 -2.14
CA ARG A 13 -6.73 16.07 -3.39
C ARG A 13 -7.48 15.33 -4.50
N PRO A 14 -7.88 16.01 -5.58
CA PRO A 14 -8.59 15.38 -6.69
C PRO A 14 -7.68 14.35 -7.37
N ARG A 15 -8.30 13.29 -7.90
CA ARG A 15 -7.58 12.33 -8.75
C ARG A 15 -7.23 12.96 -10.10
N PRO A 16 -6.21 12.44 -10.81
CA PRO A 16 -5.84 12.97 -12.12
C PRO A 16 -7.01 13.07 -13.11
N CYS A 17 -7.90 12.08 -13.10
CA CYS A 17 -9.09 12.04 -13.97
C CYS A 17 -10.21 13.04 -13.63
N PHE A 18 -10.11 13.78 -12.52
CA PHE A 18 -11.03 14.86 -12.18
C PHE A 18 -10.36 16.24 -12.25
N THR A 19 -9.17 16.31 -12.84
CA THR A 19 -8.41 17.55 -13.06
C THR A 19 -8.42 17.86 -14.56
N PRO A 20 -9.03 18.98 -14.99
CA PRO A 20 -9.13 19.34 -16.40
C PRO A 20 -7.77 19.41 -17.12
N GLU A 21 -6.69 19.74 -16.41
CA GLU A 21 -5.35 19.82 -17.03
C GLU A 21 -4.83 18.46 -17.55
N PHE A 22 -5.40 17.34 -17.08
CA PHE A 22 -5.00 15.98 -17.47
C PHE A 22 -6.03 15.29 -18.37
N GLU A 23 -7.07 16.02 -18.80
CA GLU A 23 -8.07 15.52 -19.72
C GLU A 23 -7.44 15.21 -21.09
N GLY A 24 -7.71 14.03 -21.64
CA GLY A 24 -7.07 13.54 -22.88
C GLY A 24 -5.62 13.07 -22.74
N ILE A 25 -4.90 13.44 -21.67
CA ILE A 25 -3.53 12.97 -21.39
C ILE A 25 -3.57 11.65 -20.61
N MET A 26 -4.42 11.57 -19.59
CA MET A 26 -4.56 10.36 -18.78
C MET A 26 -5.76 9.52 -19.24
N ARG A 27 -5.57 8.20 -19.28
CA ARG A 27 -6.63 7.27 -19.73
C ARG A 27 -7.89 7.31 -18.86
N GLY A 28 -7.75 7.56 -17.55
CA GLY A 28 -8.88 7.69 -16.63
C GLY A 28 -9.80 6.46 -16.51
N VAL A 29 -9.32 5.26 -16.83
CA VAL A 29 -10.17 4.06 -17.08
C VAL A 29 -11.00 3.67 -15.87
N GLY A 30 -12.32 3.91 -15.92
CA GLY A 30 -13.27 3.59 -14.84
C GLY A 30 -13.28 4.60 -13.69
N CYS A 31 -12.89 5.86 -13.93
CA CYS A 31 -12.87 6.88 -12.88
C CYS A 31 -14.26 7.28 -12.37
N GLU A 32 -15.27 7.19 -13.22
CA GLU A 32 -16.68 7.37 -12.89
C GLU A 32 -17.20 6.42 -11.78
N ARG A 33 -16.55 5.26 -11.61
CA ARG A 33 -16.88 4.29 -10.54
C ARG A 33 -16.07 4.50 -9.25
N ARG A 34 -15.28 5.57 -9.16
CA ARG A 34 -14.36 5.83 -8.03
C ARG A 34 -14.65 7.18 -7.37
N GLY A 35 -14.36 7.28 -6.08
CA GLY A 35 -14.49 8.53 -5.34
C GLY A 35 -13.54 9.63 -5.84
N ARG A 36 -13.92 10.90 -5.65
CA ARG A 36 -13.21 12.08 -6.20
C ARG A 36 -11.76 12.25 -5.72
N PHE A 37 -11.45 11.78 -4.51
CA PHE A 37 -10.15 12.00 -3.88
C PHE A 37 -9.19 10.80 -3.99
N GLY A 38 -7.94 11.11 -4.33
CA GLY A 38 -6.89 10.14 -4.66
C GLY A 38 -5.84 9.92 -3.58
N PHE A 39 -5.56 10.91 -2.74
CA PHE A 39 -4.43 10.87 -1.82
C PHE A 39 -4.80 10.30 -0.43
N THR A 40 -4.11 9.29 0.11
CA THR A 40 -3.05 8.44 -0.46
C THR A 40 -3.60 7.19 -1.15
N SER A 41 -2.77 6.50 -1.94
CA SER A 41 -3.16 5.27 -2.65
C SER A 41 -3.29 4.09 -1.69
N ALA A 42 -4.53 3.68 -1.41
CA ALA A 42 -4.85 2.50 -0.61
C ALA A 42 -4.29 1.20 -1.21
N HIS A 43 -4.28 1.08 -2.55
CA HIS A 43 -3.67 -0.07 -3.21
C HIS A 43 -2.17 -0.14 -2.90
N ALA A 44 -1.46 1.00 -2.98
CA ALA A 44 -0.04 1.04 -2.64
C ALA A 44 0.19 0.69 -1.16
N SER A 45 -0.54 1.32 -0.23
CA SER A 45 -0.41 1.03 1.21
C SER A 45 -0.66 -0.43 1.57
N ASN A 46 -1.74 -1.02 1.07
CA ASN A 46 -2.09 -2.39 1.42
C ASN A 46 -1.04 -3.38 0.88
N HIS A 47 -0.66 -3.26 -0.39
CA HIS A 47 0.21 -4.24 -1.03
C HIS A 47 1.65 -4.16 -0.52
N PHE A 48 2.19 -2.95 -0.30
CA PHE A 48 3.50 -2.79 0.32
C PHE A 48 3.52 -3.25 1.77
N GLY A 49 2.44 -3.02 2.53
CA GLY A 49 2.32 -3.52 3.90
C GLY A 49 2.29 -5.04 3.98
N ILE A 50 1.49 -5.70 3.13
CA ILE A 50 1.43 -7.16 3.01
C ILE A 50 2.78 -7.72 2.57
N ALA A 51 3.38 -7.14 1.53
CA ALA A 51 4.66 -7.58 1.00
C ALA A 51 5.77 -7.57 2.06
N LEU A 52 5.87 -6.47 2.81
CA LEU A 52 6.87 -6.36 3.86
C LEU A 52 6.56 -7.30 5.04
N PHE A 53 5.32 -7.33 5.52
CA PHE A 53 4.93 -8.19 6.64
C PHE A 53 5.23 -9.66 6.35
N LEU A 54 4.70 -10.20 5.24
CA LEU A 54 4.93 -11.59 4.86
C LEU A 54 6.40 -11.85 4.54
N GLY A 55 7.05 -10.92 3.82
CA GLY A 55 8.48 -11.00 3.53
C GLY A 55 9.32 -11.15 4.80
N LEU A 56 9.02 -10.40 5.86
CA LEU A 56 9.72 -10.48 7.14
C LEU A 56 9.36 -11.73 7.96
N VAL A 57 8.10 -12.18 7.92
CA VAL A 57 7.66 -13.41 8.61
C VAL A 57 8.40 -14.63 8.07
N PHE A 58 8.51 -14.76 6.75
CA PHE A 58 9.11 -15.94 6.10
C PHE A 58 10.60 -15.77 5.77
N ARG A 59 11.22 -14.64 6.10
CA ARG A 59 12.63 -14.33 5.76
C ARG A 59 13.63 -15.40 6.19
N THR A 60 13.33 -16.14 7.27
CA THR A 60 14.21 -17.19 7.81
C THR A 60 14.17 -18.48 6.98
N LYS A 61 13.06 -18.73 6.26
CA LYS A 61 12.89 -19.92 5.41
C LYS A 61 13.12 -19.59 3.94
N ILE A 62 12.64 -18.45 3.46
CA ILE A 62 12.63 -18.09 2.03
C ILE A 62 13.08 -16.63 1.86
N LYS A 63 14.41 -16.42 1.80
CA LYS A 63 15.01 -15.08 1.76
C LYS A 63 14.65 -14.26 0.51
N TRP A 64 14.42 -14.91 -0.64
CA TRP A 64 14.08 -14.23 -1.90
C TRP A 64 12.62 -13.76 -1.98
N MET A 65 11.75 -14.28 -1.11
CA MET A 65 10.31 -14.01 -1.18
C MET A 65 10.00 -12.52 -0.95
N ILE A 66 10.76 -11.83 -0.11
CA ILE A 66 10.58 -10.40 0.13
C ILE A 66 10.73 -9.59 -1.16
N TRP A 67 11.72 -9.92 -1.99
CA TRP A 67 11.98 -9.21 -3.24
C TRP A 67 10.85 -9.43 -4.24
N LEU A 68 10.37 -10.66 -4.39
CA LEU A 68 9.23 -10.95 -5.27
C LEU A 68 7.95 -10.23 -4.82
N LEU A 69 7.66 -10.23 -3.51
CA LEU A 69 6.49 -9.54 -2.98
C LEU A 69 6.58 -8.02 -3.16
N LEU A 70 7.76 -7.44 -3.02
CA LEU A 70 7.98 -6.01 -3.29
C LEU A 70 7.84 -5.68 -4.77
N ILE A 71 8.34 -6.53 -5.67
CA ILE A 71 8.14 -6.38 -7.13
C ILE A 71 6.64 -6.48 -7.46
N TRP A 72 5.94 -7.45 -6.90
CA TRP A 72 4.50 -7.61 -7.07
C TRP A 72 3.73 -6.38 -6.56
N ALA A 73 4.06 -5.87 -5.37
CA ALA A 73 3.45 -4.66 -4.84
C ALA A 73 3.74 -3.43 -5.71
N ALA A 74 4.95 -3.33 -6.27
CA ALA A 74 5.33 -2.27 -7.20
C ALA A 74 4.54 -2.35 -8.51
N LEU A 75 4.37 -3.54 -9.10
CA LEU A 75 3.57 -3.74 -10.33
C LEU A 75 2.11 -3.36 -10.12
N ILE A 76 1.51 -3.77 -9.01
CA ILE A 76 0.13 -3.39 -8.67
C ILE A 76 0.02 -1.88 -8.46
N SER A 77 0.99 -1.27 -7.80
CA SER A 77 0.99 0.18 -7.56
C SER A 77 1.18 0.97 -8.85
N TYR A 78 2.05 0.49 -9.74
CA TYR A 78 2.28 1.05 -11.08
C TYR A 78 1.01 0.99 -11.93
N SER A 79 0.24 -0.10 -11.85
CA SER A 79 -1.05 -0.20 -12.56
C SER A 79 -1.99 0.97 -12.25
N ARG A 80 -1.89 1.55 -11.04
CA ARG A 80 -2.73 2.70 -10.64
C ARG A 80 -2.32 3.99 -11.33
N ILE A 81 -1.02 4.18 -11.55
CA ILE A 81 -0.47 5.31 -12.30
C ILE A 81 -0.83 5.11 -13.78
N TYR A 82 -0.61 3.91 -14.32
CA TYR A 82 -0.91 3.58 -15.72
C TYR A 82 -2.38 3.78 -16.09
N LEU A 83 -3.30 3.43 -15.19
CA LEU A 83 -4.73 3.66 -15.39
C LEU A 83 -5.15 5.13 -15.21
N GLY A 84 -4.23 6.01 -14.79
CA GLY A 84 -4.48 7.44 -14.59
C GLY A 84 -5.36 7.76 -13.38
N VAL A 85 -5.34 6.92 -12.35
CA VAL A 85 -6.30 7.00 -11.22
C VAL A 85 -5.70 7.56 -9.95
N HIS A 86 -4.37 7.70 -9.93
CA HIS A 86 -3.54 8.18 -8.83
C HIS A 86 -2.31 8.87 -9.40
N PHE A 87 -1.87 9.95 -8.74
CA PHE A 87 -0.58 10.56 -9.04
C PHE A 87 0.58 9.68 -8.51
N PRO A 88 1.78 9.78 -9.10
CA PRO A 88 2.97 9.10 -8.57
C PRO A 88 3.21 9.36 -7.08
N LEU A 89 2.97 10.60 -6.63
CA LEU A 89 3.07 10.98 -5.21
C LEU A 89 2.06 10.25 -4.33
N ASP A 90 0.82 10.02 -4.80
CA ASP A 90 -0.19 9.27 -4.04
C ASP A 90 0.28 7.83 -3.78
N VAL A 91 0.98 7.25 -4.76
CA VAL A 91 1.57 5.91 -4.69
C VAL A 91 2.76 5.90 -3.74
N ILE A 92 3.71 6.84 -3.88
CA ILE A 92 4.89 6.92 -3.01
C ILE A 92 4.48 7.06 -1.54
N CYS A 93 3.62 8.02 -1.22
CA CYS A 93 3.12 8.20 0.15
C CYS A 93 2.32 6.98 0.63
N GLY A 94 1.54 6.37 -0.26
CA GLY A 94 0.82 5.13 0.03
C GLY A 94 1.79 4.00 0.40
N SER A 95 2.82 3.76 -0.40
CA SER A 95 3.86 2.76 -0.14
C SER A 95 4.58 2.97 1.17
N LEU A 96 4.95 4.22 1.50
CA LEU A 96 5.59 4.56 2.79
C LEU A 96 4.69 4.17 3.97
N ILE A 97 3.41 4.56 3.94
CA ILE A 97 2.43 4.17 4.96
C ILE A 97 2.35 2.64 5.06
N GLY A 98 2.30 1.95 3.92
CA GLY A 98 2.28 0.49 3.86
C GLY A 98 3.49 -0.15 4.54
N LEU A 99 4.70 0.31 4.21
CA LEU A 99 5.94 -0.18 4.80
C LEU A 99 6.01 0.08 6.31
N THR A 100 5.58 1.26 6.78
CA THR A 100 5.51 1.58 8.20
C THR A 100 4.55 0.63 8.93
N LEU A 101 3.34 0.43 8.41
CA LEU A 101 2.35 -0.46 9.03
C LEU A 101 2.77 -1.93 8.97
N GLY A 102 3.35 -2.39 7.85
CA GLY A 102 3.88 -3.75 7.72
C GLY A 102 5.01 -4.03 8.71
N SER A 103 5.88 -3.04 8.95
CA SER A 103 6.94 -3.14 9.98
C SER A 103 6.34 -3.23 11.38
N LEU A 104 5.36 -2.39 11.69
CA LEU A 104 4.66 -2.40 12.98
C LEU A 104 3.99 -3.76 13.23
N PHE A 105 3.28 -4.30 12.25
CA PHE A 105 2.65 -5.62 12.37
C PHE A 105 3.67 -6.74 12.54
N TYR A 106 4.82 -6.67 11.87
CA TYR A 106 5.89 -7.63 12.07
C TYR A 106 6.45 -7.58 13.51
N LEU A 107 6.64 -6.38 14.07
CA LEU A 107 7.10 -6.23 15.45
C LEU A 107 6.08 -6.79 16.45
N ILE A 108 4.78 -6.53 16.24
CA ILE A 108 3.70 -7.08 17.05
C ILE A 108 3.70 -8.61 16.96
N TYR A 109 3.76 -9.17 15.74
CA TYR A 109 3.86 -10.60 15.50
C TYR A 109 5.04 -11.23 16.25
N LYS A 110 6.24 -10.66 16.12
CA LYS A 110 7.45 -11.14 16.79
C LYS A 110 7.29 -11.15 18.31
N LYS A 111 6.67 -10.10 18.88
CA LYS A 111 6.44 -9.98 20.33
C LYS A 111 5.47 -11.06 20.83
N ILE A 112 4.37 -11.28 20.11
CA ILE A 112 3.35 -12.27 20.46
C ILE A 112 3.90 -13.70 20.31
N SER A 113 4.52 -14.02 19.16
CA SER A 113 5.10 -15.36 18.93
C SER A 113 6.21 -15.67 19.93
N GLY A 114 7.07 -14.70 20.26
CA GLY A 114 8.10 -14.89 21.28
C GLY A 114 7.55 -15.07 22.70
N LYS A 115 6.39 -14.48 23.02
CA LYS A 115 5.70 -14.71 24.30
C LYS A 115 5.11 -16.12 24.33
N TYR A 116 4.39 -16.51 23.28
CA TYR A 116 3.74 -17.83 23.16
C TYR A 116 4.75 -18.99 23.27
N PHE A 117 5.90 -18.89 22.61
CA PHE A 117 6.95 -19.90 22.70
C PHE A 117 7.64 -19.98 24.07
N ARG A 118 7.58 -18.91 24.88
CA ARG A 118 8.12 -18.92 26.25
C ARG A 118 7.12 -19.55 27.23
N GLU A 119 5.82 -19.29 27.07
CA GLU A 119 4.78 -19.91 27.89
C GLU A 119 4.72 -21.44 27.71
N ILE A 120 4.94 -21.97 26.50
CA ILE A 120 4.97 -23.43 26.26
C ILE A 120 6.20 -24.12 26.88
N LYS A 121 7.29 -23.38 27.12
CA LYS A 121 8.54 -23.93 27.69
C LYS A 121 8.64 -23.78 29.21
N SER A 122 7.70 -23.06 29.84
CA SER A 122 7.59 -22.90 31.29
C SER A 122 6.69 -23.97 31.88
#